data_AF-A0A377SR44-F1
#
_entry.id   AF-A0A377SR44-F1
#
_cell.length_a   1.000
_cell.length_b   1.000
_cell.length_c   1.000
_cell.angle_alpha   90.00
_cell.angle_beta   90.00
_cell.angle_gamma   90.00
#
_symmetry.space_group_name_H-M   'P 1'
#
loop_
_entity.id
_entity.type
_entity.pdbx_description
1 polymer ?
#
loop_
_entity_poly.entity_id
_entity_poly.type
_entity_poly.pdbx_seq_one_letter_code
_entity_poly.pdbx_strand_id
1 'polypeptide(L)'
;MGLAGLIIFSLNLQNAGIAIIGLLPAGLPTLHWPTIPRAHLGELLGAGAGLALISFSSAILTARSFAAKNRYEIDADREFTALGMANIAAGVFTAHGWRARIPNG
;
A
#
# COMPACT_ATOMS: atom_id res chain seq x y z
N MET A 1 -2.76 3.13 -18.04
CA MET A 1 -1.86 4.17 -17.50
C MET A 1 -0.92 4.77 -18.55
N GLY A 2 -0.30 3.98 -19.44
CA GLY A 2 0.60 4.52 -20.49
C GLY A 2 -0.05 5.54 -21.45
N LEU A 3 -1.27 5.27 -21.94
CA LEU A 3 -2.00 6.18 -22.84
C LEU A 3 -2.31 7.54 -22.19
N ALA A 4 -2.72 7.56 -20.92
CA ALA A 4 -2.98 8.79 -20.18
C ALA A 4 -1.70 9.63 -20.01
N GLY A 5 -0.57 8.99 -19.69
CA GLY A 5 0.73 9.66 -19.62
C GLY A 5 1.17 10.24 -20.97
N LEU A 6 0.94 9.52 -22.07
CA LEU A 6 1.26 9.98 -23.43
C LEU A 6 0.43 11.19 -23.85
N ILE A 7 -0.86 11.23 -23.48
CA ILE A 7 -1.76 12.35 -23.76
C ILE A 7 -1.32 13.60 -22.99
N ILE A 8 -1.02 13.46 -21.70
CA ILE A 8 -0.53 14.56 -20.84
C ILE A 8 0.79 15.13 -21.38
N PHE A 9 1.70 14.26 -21.81
CA PHE A 9 2.99 14.65 -22.40
C PHE A 9 2.80 15.38 -23.73
N SER A 10 1.98 14.83 -24.64
CA SER A 10 1.75 15.39 -25.98
C SER A 10 1.06 16.76 -25.94
N LEU A 11 0.19 16.98 -24.96
CA LEU A 11 -0.54 18.23 -24.78
C LEU A 11 0.16 19.24 -23.86
N ASN A 12 1.35 18.91 -23.34
CA ASN A 12 2.16 19.78 -22.48
C ASN A 12 1.38 20.37 -21.27
N LEU A 13 0.50 19.57 -20.66
CA LEU A 13 -0.40 19.99 -19.55
C LEU A 13 0.35 20.41 -18.28
N GLN A 14 1.64 20.09 -18.18
CA GLN A 14 2.55 20.64 -17.17
C GLN A 14 2.61 22.17 -17.18
N ASN A 15 2.50 22.82 -18.35
CA ASN A 15 2.42 24.28 -18.45
C ASN A 15 1.02 24.83 -18.11
N ALA A 16 0.01 23.98 -17.99
CA ALA A 16 -1.35 24.35 -17.60
C ALA A 16 -1.59 24.26 -16.07
N GLY A 17 -0.52 24.10 -15.27
CA GLY A 17 -0.60 24.05 -13.81
C GLY A 17 -1.01 22.69 -13.23
N ILE A 18 -1.03 21.64 -14.04
CA ILE A 18 -1.37 20.29 -13.58
C ILE A 18 -0.13 19.65 -12.94
N ALA A 19 -0.24 19.31 -11.66
CA ALA A 19 0.82 18.64 -10.92
C ALA A 19 1.03 17.23 -11.47
N ILE A 20 2.19 17.00 -12.09
CA ILE A 20 2.62 15.69 -12.59
C ILE A 20 3.53 15.05 -11.53
N ILE A 21 3.30 13.77 -11.23
CA ILE A 21 4.20 12.97 -10.40
C ILE A 21 5.54 12.85 -11.15
N GLY A 22 6.61 13.38 -10.55
CA GLY A 22 7.96 13.34 -11.13
C GLY A 22 8.53 11.93 -11.27
N LEU A 23 9.78 11.83 -11.72
CA LEU A 23 10.44 10.53 -11.91
C LEU A 23 10.46 9.71 -10.61
N LEU A 24 9.89 8.50 -10.68
CA LEU A 24 9.92 7.55 -9.58
C LEU A 24 11.34 6.94 -9.50
N PRO A 25 12.02 6.97 -8.35
CA PRO A 25 13.33 6.37 -8.21
C PRO A 25 13.26 4.88 -8.54
N ALA A 26 14.03 4.46 -9.54
CA ALA A 26 14.12 3.06 -9.94
C ALA A 26 15.02 2.29 -8.96
N GLY A 27 14.53 1.18 -8.44
CA GLY A 27 15.27 0.33 -7.51
C GLY A 27 14.33 -0.47 -6.62
N LEU A 28 14.87 -1.50 -5.96
CA LEU A 28 14.14 -2.22 -4.93
C LEU A 28 14.01 -1.33 -3.68
N PRO A 29 12.86 -1.37 -2.97
CA PRO A 29 12.72 -0.66 -1.72
C PRO A 29 13.76 -1.15 -0.71
N THR A 30 14.38 -0.20 -0.01
CA THR A 30 15.34 -0.51 1.04
C THR A 30 14.63 -1.06 2.28
N LEU A 31 15.29 -1.97 2.98
CA LEU A 31 14.84 -2.44 4.29
C LEU A 31 14.96 -1.29 5.31
N HIS A 32 13.88 -0.97 6.00
CA HIS A 32 13.84 0.07 7.02
C HIS A 32 13.06 -0.41 8.24
N TRP A 33 13.64 -0.20 9.42
CA TRP A 33 12.96 -0.53 10.67
C TRP A 33 12.11 0.66 11.16
N PRO A 34 10.78 0.52 11.29
CA PRO A 34 9.92 1.61 11.75
C PRO A 34 10.21 1.92 13.23
N THR A 35 10.49 3.19 13.53
CA THR A 35 10.59 3.68 14.92
C THR A 35 9.25 4.24 15.35
N ILE A 36 8.58 3.58 16.30
CA ILE A 36 7.25 3.98 16.79
C ILE A 36 7.36 4.46 18.23
N PRO A 37 7.06 5.74 18.52
CA PRO A 37 7.01 6.23 19.90
C PRO A 37 5.89 5.56 20.68
N ARG A 38 6.16 5.17 21.93
CA ARG A 38 5.19 4.45 22.78
C ARG A 38 3.88 5.24 22.98
N ALA A 39 3.96 6.57 22.98
CA ALA A 39 2.81 7.45 23.11
C ALA A 39 1.77 7.28 21.99
N HIS A 40 2.18 6.87 20.79
CA HIS A 40 1.27 6.69 19.65
C HIS A 40 0.81 5.25 19.46
N LEU A 41 1.35 4.29 20.21
CA LEU A 41 1.00 2.87 20.03
C LEU A 41 -0.50 2.61 20.20
N GLY A 42 -1.14 3.22 21.21
CA GLY A 42 -2.58 3.04 21.44
C GLY A 42 -3.42 3.53 20.26
N GLU A 43 -3.10 4.70 19.72
CA GLU A 43 -3.79 5.29 18.56
C GLU A 43 -3.56 4.44 17.30
N LEU A 44 -2.31 4.02 17.04
CA LEU A 44 -1.98 3.15 15.92
C LEU A 44 -2.68 1.80 15.99
N LEU A 45 -2.75 1.19 17.18
CA LEU A 45 -3.44 -0.09 17.36
C LEU A 45 -4.94 0.06 17.16
N GLY A 46 -5.55 1.14 17.66
CA GLY A 46 -6.97 1.43 17.45
C GLY A 46 -7.31 1.62 15.96
N ALA A 47 -6.60 2.52 15.28
CA ALA A 47 -6.77 2.76 13.85
C ALA A 47 -6.45 1.51 13.01
N GLY A 48 -5.35 0.83 13.35
CA GLY A 48 -4.89 -0.38 12.69
C GLY A 48 -5.86 -1.56 12.83
N ALA A 49 -6.49 -1.73 13.99
CA ALA A 49 -7.49 -2.78 14.19
C ALA A 49 -8.72 -2.58 13.30
N GLY A 50 -9.20 -1.35 13.16
CA GLY A 50 -10.30 -1.02 12.24
C GLY A 50 -9.93 -1.32 10.78
N LEU A 51 -8.74 -0.90 10.36
CA LEU A 51 -8.21 -1.19 9.02
C LEU A 51 -8.05 -2.70 8.78
N ALA A 52 -7.51 -3.44 9.75
CA ALA A 52 -7.32 -4.88 9.68
C ALA A 52 -8.66 -5.62 9.52
N LEU A 53 -9.68 -5.22 10.28
CA LEU A 53 -11.02 -5.81 10.18
C LEU A 53 -11.63 -5.59 8.79
N ILE A 54 -11.59 -4.36 8.28
CA ILE A 54 -12.16 -4.01 6.97
C ILE A 54 -11.39 -4.74 5.85
N SER A 55 -10.06 -4.70 5.91
CA SER A 55 -9.19 -5.32 4.90
C SER A 55 -9.35 -6.84 4.89
N PHE A 56 -9.33 -7.49 6.06
CA PHE A 56 -9.51 -8.93 6.16
C PHE A 56 -10.91 -9.37 5.73
N SER A 57 -11.95 -8.63 6.11
CA SER A 57 -13.33 -8.93 5.70
C SER A 57 -13.47 -8.90 4.17
N SER A 58 -12.92 -7.89 3.51
CA SER A 58 -12.94 -7.82 2.05
C SER A 58 -12.12 -8.95 1.40
N ALA A 59 -10.95 -9.27 1.95
CA ALA A 59 -10.07 -10.32 1.44
C ALA A 59 -10.70 -11.71 1.58
N ILE A 60 -11.23 -12.05 2.77
CA ILE A 60 -11.80 -13.36 3.05
C ILE A 60 -13.08 -13.61 2.26
N LEU A 61 -13.91 -12.58 2.04
CA LEU A 61 -15.09 -12.67 1.18
C LEU A 61 -14.71 -13.02 -0.26
N THR A 62 -13.67 -12.36 -0.78
CA THR A 62 -13.13 -12.66 -2.11
C THR A 62 -12.59 -14.09 -2.16
N ALA A 63 -11.77 -14.48 -1.20
CA ALA A 63 -11.15 -15.81 -1.15
C ALA A 63 -12.20 -16.93 -1.05
N ARG A 64 -13.25 -16.76 -0.22
CA ARG A 64 -14.38 -17.70 -0.15
C ARG A 64 -15.17 -17.79 -1.44
N SER A 65 -15.34 -16.69 -2.18
CA SER A 65 -16.01 -16.71 -3.49
C SER A 65 -15.25 -17.60 -4.49
N PHE A 66 -13.91 -17.48 -4.53
CA PHE A 66 -13.06 -18.36 -5.33
C PHE A 66 -13.10 -19.81 -4.83
N ALA A 67 -13.08 -20.03 -3.53
CA ALA A 67 -13.14 -21.36 -2.93
C ALA A 67 -14.43 -22.10 -3.25
N ALA A 68 -15.58 -21.41 -3.15
CA ALA A 68 -16.88 -21.96 -3.51
C ALA A 68 -16.94 -22.36 -5.00
N LYS A 69 -16.33 -21.55 -5.88
CA LYS A 69 -16.26 -21.83 -7.32
C LYS A 69 -15.35 -23.02 -7.65
N ASN A 70 -14.24 -23.16 -6.93
CA ASN A 70 -13.21 -24.17 -7.19
C ASN A 70 -13.28 -25.39 -6.25
N ARG A 71 -14.31 -25.46 -5.40
CA ARG A 71 -14.59 -26.58 -4.48
C ARG A 71 -13.44 -26.92 -3.51
N TYR A 72 -12.78 -25.89 -2.97
CA TYR A 72 -11.84 -26.05 -1.86
C TYR A 72 -12.32 -25.29 -0.63
N GLU A 73 -11.68 -25.55 0.52
CA GLU A 73 -12.02 -24.93 1.80
C GLU A 73 -10.98 -23.86 2.20
N ILE A 74 -11.44 -22.82 2.90
CA ILE A 74 -10.61 -21.70 3.33
C ILE A 74 -10.52 -21.71 4.85
N ASP A 75 -9.30 -21.70 5.36
CA ASP A 75 -8.98 -21.48 6.77
C ASP A 75 -8.79 -19.97 7.02
N ALA A 76 -9.71 -19.39 7.81
CA ALA A 76 -9.70 -17.96 8.10
C ALA A 76 -8.47 -17.52 8.91
N ASP A 77 -7.99 -18.34 9.84
CA ASP A 77 -6.86 -17.99 10.70
C ASP A 77 -5.57 -17.96 9.90
N ARG A 78 -5.44 -18.88 8.93
CA ARG A 78 -4.31 -18.92 8.00
C ARG A 78 -4.31 -17.72 7.05
N GLU A 79 -5.47 -17.36 6.49
CA GLU A 79 -5.62 -16.17 5.64
C GLU A 79 -5.32 -14.87 6.41
N PHE A 80 -5.80 -14.76 7.66
CA PHE A 80 -5.53 -13.60 8.50
C PHE A 80 -4.04 -13.47 8.83
N THR A 81 -3.40 -14.59 9.20
CA THR A 81 -1.96 -14.63 9.48
C THR A 81 -1.14 -14.27 8.24
N ALA A 82 -1.49 -14.83 7.07
CA ALA A 82 -0.83 -14.51 5.81
C ALA A 82 -0.94 -13.02 5.46
N LEU A 83 -2.14 -12.44 5.59
CA LEU A 83 -2.37 -11.02 5.36
C LEU A 83 -1.59 -10.14 6.35
N GLY A 84 -1.57 -10.50 7.63
CA GLY A 84 -0.81 -9.78 8.65
C GLY A 84 0.69 -9.80 8.37
N MET A 85 1.25 -10.97 8.06
CA MET A 85 2.66 -11.12 7.71
C MET A 85 3.03 -10.34 6.45
N ALA A 86 2.16 -10.33 5.43
CA ALA A 86 2.36 -9.55 4.22
C ALA A 86 2.40 -8.03 4.51
N ASN A 87 1.50 -7.53 5.38
CA ASN A 87 1.49 -6.13 5.79
C ASN A 87 2.72 -5.75 6.63
N ILE A 88 3.16 -6.63 7.55
CA ILE A 88 4.40 -6.43 8.31
C ILE A 88 5.58 -6.35 7.37
N ALA A 89 5.71 -7.31 6.44
CA ALA A 89 6.78 -7.30 5.45
C ALA A 89 6.75 -5.99 4.64
N ALA A 90 5.59 -5.59 4.11
CA ALA A 90 5.44 -4.34 3.37
C ALA A 90 5.90 -3.12 4.20
N GLY A 91 5.56 -3.06 5.49
CA GLY A 91 5.99 -1.98 6.39
C GLY A 91 7.51 -1.95 6.62
N VAL A 92 8.17 -3.10 6.67
CA VAL A 92 9.64 -3.16 6.78
C VAL A 92 10.32 -2.81 5.44
N PHE A 93 9.70 -3.12 4.31
CA PHE A 93 10.20 -2.77 2.97
C PHE A 93 9.71 -1.39 2.48
N THR A 94 9.69 -0.37 3.35
CA THR A 94 9.19 0.96 2.96
C THR A 94 10.26 1.83 2.29
N ALA A 95 9.95 2.40 1.11
CA ALA A 95 10.81 3.31 0.37
C ALA A 95 10.89 4.71 1.03
N HIS A 96 11.75 4.87 2.03
CA HIS A 96 11.98 6.16 2.70
C HIS A 96 12.66 7.22 1.80
N GLY A 97 13.09 6.85 0.59
CA GLY A 97 13.80 7.72 -0.36
C GLY A 97 12.96 8.79 -1.06
N TRP A 98 11.63 8.72 -1.00
CA TRP A 98 10.77 9.69 -1.71
C TRP A 98 10.67 11.06 -1.01
N ARG A 99 11.00 11.13 0.28
CA ARG A 99 10.84 12.34 1.10
C ARG A 99 11.91 13.42 0.87
N ALA A 100 12.98 13.11 0.13
CA ALA A 100 14.12 14.01 -0.04
C ALA A 100 14.07 14.89 -1.32
N ARG A 101 12.97 14.93 -2.06
CA ARG A 101 12.90 15.65 -3.35
C ARG A 101 11.59 16.41 -3.60
N ILE A 102 10.97 16.91 -2.54
CA ILE A 102 10.00 18.02 -2.68
C ILE A 102 10.75 19.29 -2.27
N PRO A 103 11.18 20.14 -3.22
CA PRO A 103 11.72 21.45 -2.89
C PRO A 103 10.64 22.21 -2.13
N ASN A 104 11.00 22.75 -0.97
CA ASN A 104 10.19 23.74 -0.28
C ASN A 104 9.90 24.87 -1.27
N GLY A 105 8.63 25.12 -1.55
CA GLY A 105 8.19 26.43 -2.05
C GLY A 105 8.34 27.46 -0.95
#